data_AF-U7NN32-F1
#
_entry.id   AF-U7NN32-F1
#
_cell.length_a   1.000
_cell.length_b   1.000
_cell.length_c   1.000
_cell.angle_alpha   90.00
_cell.angle_beta   90.00
_cell.angle_gamma   90.00
#
_symmetry.space_group_name_H-M   'P 1'
#
loop_
_entity.id
_entity.type
_entity.pdbx_description
1 polymer ?
#
loop_
_entity_poly.entity_id
_entity_poly.type
_entity_poly.pdbx_seq_one_letter_code
_entity_poly.pdbx_strand_id
1 'polypeptide(L)'
;MAWQGVAINAFLAYAAVILSFLGGIQWGVAMSLEAAGGPGFRARLMLSMAPSLIAWPSLLLHPVTGAWVLALGFVVVRLHELGRDSRELLPSWFQSLRHLLTAVVLACHGAVIWRLAGA
;
A
#
# COMPACT_ATOMS: atom_id res chain seq x y z
N MET A 1 -24.29 -13.65 -8.60
CA MET A 1 -23.05 -14.14 -9.25
C MET A 1 -22.29 -13.01 -9.93
N ALA A 2 -22.87 -12.25 -10.87
CA ALA A 2 -22.17 -11.14 -11.53
C ALA A 2 -21.76 -9.98 -10.60
N TRP A 3 -22.62 -9.57 -9.67
CA TRP A 3 -22.33 -8.47 -8.74
C TRP A 3 -21.14 -8.75 -7.81
N GLN A 4 -20.87 -10.02 -7.48
CA GLN A 4 -19.74 -10.40 -6.64
C GLN A 4 -18.41 -10.20 -7.36
N GLY A 5 -18.34 -10.59 -8.64
CA GLY A 5 -17.16 -10.36 -9.47
C GLY A 5 -16.85 -8.88 -9.61
N VAL A 6 -17.89 -8.06 -9.86
CA VAL A 6 -17.74 -6.59 -9.92
C VAL A 6 -17.23 -6.03 -8.59
N ALA A 7 -17.80 -6.46 -7.45
CA ALA A 7 -17.38 -5.99 -6.14
C ALA A 7 -15.92 -6.35 -5.82
N ILE A 8 -15.47 -7.55 -6.17
CA ILE A 8 -14.08 -7.99 -5.96
C ILE A 8 -13.13 -7.20 -6.86
N ASN A 9 -13.45 -7.04 -8.14
CA ASN A 9 -12.62 -6.26 -9.06
C ASN A 9 -12.53 -4.80 -8.62
N ALA A 10 -13.64 -4.19 -8.21
CA ALA A 10 -13.67 -2.84 -7.68
C ALA A 10 -12.84 -2.71 -6.41
N PHE A 11 -12.92 -3.68 -5.50
CA PHE A 11 -12.10 -3.72 -4.29
C PHE A 11 -10.60 -3.78 -4.60
N LEU A 12 -10.17 -4.70 -5.49
CA LEU A 12 -8.77 -4.84 -5.87
C LEU A 12 -8.24 -3.58 -6.57
N ALA A 13 -9.02 -3.02 -7.50
CA ALA A 13 -8.66 -1.78 -8.18
C ALA A 13 -8.52 -0.61 -7.20
N TYR A 14 -9.46 -0.47 -6.27
CA TYR A 14 -9.40 0.56 -5.22
C TYR A 14 -8.17 0.36 -4.31
N ALA A 15 -7.91 -0.87 -3.87
CA ALA A 15 -6.73 -1.19 -3.08
C ALA A 15 -5.43 -0.85 -3.81
N ALA A 16 -5.35 -1.13 -5.11
CA ALA A 16 -4.19 -0.77 -5.94
C ALA A 16 -4.00 0.76 -6.03
N VAL A 17 -5.07 1.53 -6.20
CA VAL A 17 -5.03 3.00 -6.19
C VAL A 17 -4.51 3.53 -4.86
N ILE A 18 -5.04 3.02 -3.73
CA ILE A 18 -4.61 3.47 -2.40
C ILE A 18 -3.16 3.07 -2.14
N LEU A 19 -2.73 1.86 -2.48
CA LEU A 19 -1.34 1.43 -2.31
C LEU A 19 -0.39 2.33 -3.11
N SER A 20 -0.76 2.69 -4.34
CA SER A 20 -0.01 3.63 -5.18
C SER A 20 0.06 5.03 -4.56
N PHE A 21 -1.06 5.53 -4.02
CA PHE A 21 -1.12 6.82 -3.34
C PHE A 21 -0.18 6.89 -2.13
N LEU A 22 -0.05 5.80 -1.35
CA LEU A 22 0.88 5.76 -0.22
C LEU A 22 2.35 5.91 -0.65
N GLY A 23 2.71 5.39 -1.83
CA GLY A 23 4.00 5.68 -2.46
C GLY A 23 4.16 7.19 -2.71
N GLY A 24 3.14 7.82 -3.29
CA GLY A 24 3.10 9.28 -3.51
C GLY A 24 3.31 10.11 -2.24
N ILE A 25 2.79 9.68 -1.08
CA ILE A 25 3.06 10.35 0.21
C ILE A 25 4.55 10.35 0.52
N GLN A 26 5.23 9.21 0.37
CA GLN A 26 6.67 9.10 0.64
C GLN A 26 7.50 9.96 -0.32
N TRP A 27 7.05 10.08 -1.56
CA TRP A 27 7.65 11.00 -2.54
C TRP A 27 7.54 12.46 -2.10
N GLY A 28 6.35 12.88 -1.64
CA GLY A 28 6.12 14.22 -1.10
C GLY A 28 6.91 14.50 0.18
N VAL A 29 7.08 13.50 1.06
CA VAL A 29 7.93 13.58 2.25
C VAL A 29 9.40 13.79 1.85
N ALA A 30 9.91 13.02 0.89
CA ALA A 30 11.28 13.17 0.40
C ALA A 30 11.53 14.60 -0.12
N MET A 31 10.60 15.15 -0.90
CA MET A 31 10.72 16.50 -1.47
C MET A 31 10.64 17.62 -0.44
N SER A 32 9.92 17.41 0.67
CA SER A 32 9.65 18.48 1.65
C SER A 32 10.61 18.46 2.83
N LEU A 33 11.06 17.28 3.25
CA LEU A 33 11.78 17.11 4.52
C LEU A 33 13.20 16.57 4.39
N GLU A 34 13.58 16.01 3.23
CA GLU A 34 14.94 15.48 3.03
C GLU A 34 15.83 16.45 2.24
N ALA A 35 17.14 16.43 2.53
CA ALA A 35 18.11 17.26 1.83
C ALA A 35 18.23 16.84 0.35
N ALA A 36 17.93 17.78 -0.55
CA ALA A 36 17.93 17.54 -1.98
C ALA A 36 19.27 16.94 -2.47
N GLY A 37 19.18 15.85 -3.22
CA GLY A 37 20.34 15.18 -3.80
C GLY A 37 21.12 14.24 -2.86
N GLY A 38 20.77 14.20 -1.57
CA GLY A 38 21.38 13.29 -0.59
C GLY A 38 21.01 11.81 -0.79
N PRO A 39 21.71 10.87 -0.14
CA PRO A 39 21.43 9.44 -0.25
C PRO A 39 20.01 9.05 0.20
N GLY A 40 19.52 9.62 1.32
CA GLY A 40 18.17 9.39 1.83
C GLY A 40 17.10 9.84 0.83
N PHE A 41 17.27 11.06 0.29
CA PHE A 41 16.38 11.63 -0.74
C PHE A 41 16.20 10.70 -1.93
N ARG A 42 17.30 10.24 -2.52
CA ARG A 42 17.26 9.35 -3.69
C ARG A 42 16.63 8.00 -3.35
N ALA A 43 17.01 7.42 -2.21
CA ALA A 43 16.49 6.13 -1.78
C ALA A 43 14.98 6.18 -1.54
N ARG A 44 14.48 7.19 -0.81
CA ARG A 44 13.05 7.36 -0.55
C ARG A 44 12.27 7.60 -1.85
N LEU A 45 12.80 8.41 -2.77
CA LEU A 45 12.22 8.62 -4.10
C LEU A 45 12.06 7.32 -4.89
N MET A 46 13.10 6.49 -4.95
CA MET A 46 13.04 5.22 -5.65
C MET A 46 12.05 4.26 -4.98
N LEU A 47 12.09 4.17 -3.64
CA LEU A 47 11.19 3.32 -2.87
C LEU A 47 9.73 3.77 -2.98
N SER A 48 9.47 5.08 -3.11
CA SER A 48 8.11 5.61 -3.29
C SER A 48 7.44 5.22 -4.61
N MET A 49 8.21 4.78 -5.62
CA MET A 49 7.67 4.26 -6.87
C MET A 49 7.27 2.78 -6.78
N ALA A 50 7.89 2.02 -5.87
CA ALA A 50 7.66 0.58 -5.75
C ALA A 50 6.18 0.22 -5.49
N PRO A 51 5.40 0.92 -4.64
CA PRO A 51 3.99 0.59 -4.41
C PRO A 51 3.17 0.60 -5.70
N SER A 52 3.33 1.61 -6.56
CA SER A 52 2.57 1.72 -7.83
C SER A 52 2.99 0.64 -8.83
N LEU A 53 4.29 0.35 -8.90
CA LEU A 53 4.86 -0.69 -9.77
C LEU A 53 4.49 -2.11 -9.33
N ILE A 54 4.14 -2.31 -8.06
CA ILE A 54 3.64 -3.59 -7.53
C ILE A 54 2.11 -3.65 -7.67
N ALA A 55 1.41 -2.56 -7.34
CA ALA A 55 -0.04 -2.48 -7.30
C ALA A 55 -0.67 -2.71 -8.68
N TRP A 56 -0.20 -2.01 -9.73
CA TRP A 56 -0.81 -2.13 -11.05
C TRP A 56 -0.70 -3.54 -11.65
N PRO A 57 0.48 -4.20 -11.68
CA PRO A 57 0.57 -5.57 -12.19
C PRO A 57 -0.24 -6.58 -11.37
N SER A 58 -0.44 -6.33 -10.07
CA SER A 58 -1.26 -7.23 -9.23
C SER A 58 -2.70 -7.37 -9.74
N LEU A 59 -3.23 -6.36 -10.44
CA LEU A 59 -4.56 -6.40 -11.06
C LEU A 59 -4.63 -7.29 -12.30
N LEU A 60 -3.49 -7.64 -12.89
CA LEU A 60 -3.39 -8.53 -14.04
C LEU A 60 -3.25 -10.00 -13.62
N LEU A 61 -3.05 -10.26 -12.32
CA LEU A 61 -2.93 -11.60 -11.76
C LEU A 61 -4.30 -12.21 -11.47
N HIS A 62 -4.31 -13.51 -11.18
CA HIS A 62 -5.50 -14.17 -10.63
C HIS A 62 -5.96 -13.43 -9.35
N PRO A 63 -7.27 -13.20 -9.13
CA PRO A 63 -7.77 -12.36 -8.04
C PRO A 63 -7.24 -12.71 -6.64
N VAL A 64 -7.09 -14.02 -6.34
CA VAL A 64 -6.51 -14.50 -5.08
C VAL A 64 -5.06 -14.02 -4.93
N THR A 65 -4.25 -14.21 -5.97
CA THR A 65 -2.83 -13.82 -5.97
C THR A 65 -2.69 -12.30 -5.92
N GLY A 66 -3.49 -11.56 -6.70
CA GLY A 66 -3.53 -10.10 -6.67
C GLY A 66 -3.88 -9.57 -5.29
N ALA A 67 -4.89 -10.14 -4.62
CA ALA A 67 -5.26 -9.79 -3.25
C ALA A 67 -4.10 -9.99 -2.26
N TRP A 68 -3.37 -11.12 -2.35
CA TRP A 68 -2.20 -11.36 -1.50
C TRP A 68 -1.08 -10.35 -1.76
N VAL A 69 -0.78 -10.06 -3.02
CA VAL A 69 0.25 -9.08 -3.41
C VAL A 69 -0.09 -7.70 -2.86
N LEU A 70 -1.34 -7.25 -3.01
CA LEU A 70 -1.80 -5.96 -2.48
C LEU A 70 -1.74 -5.92 -0.95
N ALA A 71 -2.22 -6.96 -0.28
CA ALA A 71 -2.17 -7.06 1.19
C ALA A 71 -0.72 -6.98 1.71
N LEU A 72 0.20 -7.74 1.10
CA LEU A 72 1.62 -7.69 1.45
C LEU A 72 2.23 -6.32 1.16
N GLY A 73 1.84 -5.68 0.06
CA GLY A 73 2.25 -4.30 -0.26
C GLY A 73 1.89 -3.31 0.83
N PHE A 74 0.66 -3.37 1.38
CA PHE A 74 0.27 -2.54 2.51
C PHE A 74 1.10 -2.79 3.77
N VAL A 75 1.45 -4.06 4.05
CA VAL A 75 2.32 -4.42 5.18
C VAL A 75 3.72 -3.83 4.98
N VAL A 76 4.32 -4.02 3.80
CA VAL A 76 5.67 -3.53 3.50
C VAL A 76 5.74 -2.01 3.60
N VAL A 77 4.78 -1.29 3.00
CA VAL A 77 4.70 0.18 3.15
C VAL A 77 4.57 0.56 4.63
N ARG A 78 3.75 -0.17 5.40
CA ARG A 78 3.60 0.12 6.82
C ARG A 78 4.89 -0.09 7.61
N LEU A 79 5.64 -1.15 7.33
CA LEU A 79 6.93 -1.41 7.96
C LEU A 79 7.94 -0.30 7.63
N HIS A 80 7.93 0.19 6.38
CA HIS A 80 8.74 1.33 5.98
C HIS A 80 8.36 2.62 6.73
N GLU A 81 7.06 2.88 6.94
CA GLU A 81 6.57 4.03 7.73
C GLU A 81 6.93 3.94 9.22
N LEU A 82 7.11 2.73 9.75
CA LEU A 82 7.51 2.49 11.14
C LEU A 82 9.03 2.50 11.35
N GLY A 83 9.83 2.43 10.29
CA GLY A 83 11.28 2.56 10.33
C GLY A 83 11.70 3.92 10.91
N ARG A 84 12.88 3.98 11.54
CA ARG A 84 13.39 5.17 12.24
C ARG A 84 13.34 6.43 11.35
N ASP A 85 13.85 6.30 10.13
CA ASP A 85 13.94 7.40 9.16
C ASP A 85 12.56 7.97 8.76
N SER A 86 11.51 7.16 8.70
CA SER A 86 10.14 7.64 8.42
C SER A 86 9.43 8.12 9.67
N ARG A 87 9.72 7.50 10.82
CA ARG A 87 9.03 7.79 12.08
C ARG A 87 9.32 9.18 12.61
N GLU A 88 10.52 9.69 12.38
CA GLU A 88 10.92 11.06 12.76
C GLU A 88 10.29 12.12 11.85
N LEU A 89 10.03 11.77 10.58
CA LEU A 89 9.48 12.69 9.57
C LEU A 89 7.96 12.74 9.56
N LEU A 90 7.29 11.65 9.96
CA LEU A 90 5.83 11.54 9.91
C LEU A 90 5.18 11.94 11.24
N PRO A 91 4.17 12.83 11.23
CA PRO A 91 3.43 13.21 12.43
C PRO A 91 2.78 12.01 13.16
N SER A 92 2.69 12.08 14.49
CA SER A 92 2.11 11.02 15.32
C SER A 92 0.65 10.71 14.98
N TRP A 93 -0.16 11.73 14.68
CA TRP A 93 -1.56 11.53 14.27
C TRP A 93 -1.67 10.71 12.97
N PHE A 94 -0.74 10.92 12.04
CA PHE A 94 -0.69 10.18 10.78
C PHE A 94 -0.33 8.72 11.05
N GLN A 95 0.63 8.46 11.93
CA GLN A 95 1.02 7.10 12.31
C GLN A 95 -0.13 6.30 12.92
N SER A 96 -0.91 6.92 13.82
CA SER A 96 -2.11 6.35 14.44
C SER A 96 -3.20 6.06 13.40
N LEU A 97 -3.50 7.04 12.53
CA LEU A 97 -4.45 6.86 11.44
C LEU A 97 -4.06 5.70 10.54
N ARG A 98 -2.80 5.66 10.11
CA ARG A 98 -2.26 4.59 9.27
C ARG A 98 -2.37 3.24 9.97
N HIS A 99 -2.29 3.15 11.31
CA HIS A 99 -2.32 1.86 12.01
C HIS A 99 -3.70 1.25 11.88
N LEU A 100 -4.71 2.07 12.15
CA LEU A 100 -6.11 1.70 11.98
C LEU A 100 -6.41 1.33 10.52
N LEU A 101 -6.02 2.17 9.57
CA LEU A 101 -6.31 1.92 8.15
C LEU A 101 -5.60 0.67 7.62
N THR A 102 -4.34 0.42 8.00
CA THR A 102 -3.64 -0.81 7.63
C THR A 102 -4.30 -2.04 8.24
N ALA A 103 -4.76 -1.99 9.49
CA ALA A 103 -5.48 -3.12 10.09
C ALA A 103 -6.80 -3.40 9.36
N VAL A 104 -7.58 -2.36 9.05
CA VAL A 104 -8.85 -2.48 8.33
C VAL A 104 -8.64 -3.06 6.93
N VAL A 105 -7.68 -2.53 6.15
CA VAL A 105 -7.45 -3.02 4.77
C VAL A 105 -6.99 -4.47 4.76
N LEU A 106 -6.18 -4.90 5.73
CA LEU A 106 -5.74 -6.30 5.84
C LEU A 106 -6.89 -7.22 6.25
N ALA A 107 -7.77 -6.80 7.15
CA ALA A 107 -8.97 -7.55 7.49
C ALA A 107 -9.89 -7.72 6.26
N CYS A 108 -10.09 -6.66 5.48
CA CYS A 108 -10.86 -6.73 4.24
C CYS A 108 -10.22 -7.65 3.19
N HIS A 109 -8.90 -7.58 3.00
CA HIS A 109 -8.19 -8.50 2.09
C HIS A 109 -8.31 -9.95 2.56
N GLY A 110 -8.17 -10.21 3.87
CA GLY A 110 -8.36 -11.53 4.45
C GLY A 110 -9.75 -12.10 4.16
N ALA A 111 -10.80 -11.28 4.30
CA ALA A 111 -12.17 -11.67 3.96
C ALA A 111 -12.33 -12.01 2.47
N VAL A 112 -11.75 -11.20 1.56
CA VAL A 112 -11.78 -11.43 0.11
C VAL A 112 -11.02 -12.72 -0.26
N ILE A 113 -9.83 -12.92 0.30
CA ILE A 113 -9.01 -14.11 0.08
C ILE A 113 -9.75 -15.36 0.57
N TRP A 114 -10.30 -15.33 1.79
CA TRP A 114 -11.08 -16.45 2.33
C TRP A 114 -12.28 -16.78 1.44
N ARG A 115 -13.00 -15.75 0.98
CA ARG A 115 -14.15 -15.91 0.07
C ARG A 115 -13.77 -16.52 -1.29
N LEU A 116 -12.59 -16.18 -1.81
CA LEU A 116 -12.09 -16.68 -3.10
C LEU A 116 -11.42 -18.05 -3.00
N ALA A 117 -10.86 -18.41 -1.84
CA ALA A 117 -10.18 -19.69 -1.60
C ALA A 117 -11.13 -20.81 -1.14
N GLY A 118 -12.26 -20.45 -0.53
CA GLY A 118 -13.31 -21.39 -0.10
C GLY A 118 -14.46 -21.58 -1.09
N ALA A 119 -14.30 -21.13 -2.34
CA ALA A 119 -15.27 -21.27 -3.43
C ALA A 119 -14.71 -22.21 -4.50
#